data_AF-X0UBZ4-F1
#
_entry.id   AF-X0UBZ4-F1
#
_cell.length_a   1.000
_cell.length_b   1.000
_cell.length_c   1.000
_cell.angle_alpha   90.00
_cell.angle_beta   90.00
_cell.angle_gamma   90.00
#
_symmetry.space_group_name_H-M   'P 1'
#
loop_
_entity.id
_entity.type
_entity.pdbx_description
1 polymer ?
#
loop_
_entity_poly.entity_id
_entity_poly.type
_entity_poly.pdbx_seq_one_letter_code
_entity_poly.pdbx_strand_id
1 'polypeptide(L)'
;HFSISYENLINRRETQATASLIAGIDCMNGTSLWSAQILPPRSHGSGAAPLAEILVSGHEGYIPDVTRKERDLILAWIDTNGLYHGTWDYSQHGCSIKSWGDIQQALTAEMRRAGCMQCHHAMESDWINLERPQFSRILRAPLAKGEEGWGLALCRDQKLHPQHRRIRILVTGAYIHGVTPLEEFRVPDIPAPDSEGEPVVPFASADDSHYQAMLDIVRDGRRRALAAPRIDMPGAEIQSGLCRRFVEPSLPVRLPPLRAQVDAESVVCLSWERSTRA
;
A
#
# COMPACT_ATOMS: atom_id res chain seq x y z
N HIS A 1 0.02 10.21 -1.11
CA HIS A 1 0.83 9.46 -0.14
C HIS A 1 1.63 8.40 -0.85
N PHE A 2 2.90 8.70 -1.06
CA PHE A 2 3.83 7.94 -1.90
C PHE A 2 4.80 7.17 -1.01
N SER A 3 4.27 6.30 -0.15
CA SER A 3 4.99 5.26 0.62
C SER A 3 4.16 4.76 1.78
N ILE A 4 3.22 3.90 1.45
CA ILE A 4 2.98 2.63 2.11
C ILE A 4 2.30 1.89 0.96
N SER A 5 2.94 0.88 0.37
CA SER A 5 2.24 0.12 -0.66
C SER A 5 0.88 -0.28 -0.05
N TYR A 6 -0.24 -0.06 -0.75
CA TYR A 6 -1.59 -0.35 -0.25
C TYR A 6 -1.64 -1.71 0.49
N GLU A 7 -0.88 -2.65 -0.06
CA GLU A 7 -0.64 -4.01 0.44
C GLU A 7 -0.09 -4.07 1.87
N ASN A 8 0.63 -3.06 2.35
CA ASN A 8 1.10 -2.95 3.74
C ASN A 8 0.00 -2.52 4.71
N LEU A 9 -0.89 -1.62 4.30
CA LEU A 9 -2.03 -1.19 5.13
C LEU A 9 -3.04 -2.33 5.28
N ILE A 10 -3.26 -3.08 4.20
CA ILE A 10 -4.14 -4.25 4.18
C ILE A 10 -3.40 -5.56 4.53
N ASN A 11 -2.16 -5.46 5.01
CA ASN A 11 -1.32 -6.63 5.28
C ASN A 11 -1.87 -7.47 6.42
N ARG A 12 -1.78 -8.77 6.26
CA ARG A 12 -2.26 -9.79 7.18
C ARG A 12 -1.06 -10.34 7.93
N ARG A 13 -0.67 -9.66 9.02
CA ARG A 13 0.53 -10.02 9.81
C ARG A 13 0.24 -11.12 10.83
N GLU A 14 -0.95 -11.07 11.41
CA GLU A 14 -1.34 -11.92 12.53
C GLU A 14 -2.20 -13.10 12.07
N THR A 15 -3.19 -12.86 11.21
CA THR A 15 -4.06 -13.93 10.69
C THR A 15 -4.35 -13.73 9.23
N GLN A 16 -4.68 -14.81 8.54
CA GLN A 16 -5.23 -14.74 7.18
C GLN A 16 -6.65 -14.14 7.19
N ALA A 17 -7.39 -14.27 8.29
CA ALA A 17 -8.80 -13.88 8.37
C ALA A 17 -9.02 -12.36 8.50
N THR A 18 -8.07 -11.62 9.07
CA THR A 18 -8.19 -10.16 9.29
C THR A 18 -6.89 -9.41 8.96
N ALA A 19 -7.00 -8.31 8.20
CA ALA A 19 -5.92 -7.37 7.94
C ALA A 19 -5.59 -6.58 9.20
N SER A 20 -4.30 -6.50 9.55
CA SER A 20 -3.88 -6.09 10.89
C SER A 20 -4.10 -4.60 11.19
N LEU A 21 -3.72 -3.69 10.29
CA LEU A 21 -3.76 -2.25 10.58
C LEU A 21 -5.15 -1.64 10.46
N ILE A 22 -5.98 -2.19 9.56
CA ILE A 22 -7.31 -1.66 9.26
C ILE A 22 -8.45 -2.53 9.80
N ALA A 23 -8.13 -3.61 10.53
CA ALA A 23 -9.12 -4.60 10.98
C ALA A 23 -10.09 -5.06 9.86
N GLY A 24 -9.54 -5.21 8.65
CA GLY A 24 -10.29 -5.53 7.44
C GLY A 24 -10.54 -7.03 7.35
N ILE A 25 -11.77 -7.44 7.11
CA ILE A 25 -12.17 -8.84 7.02
C ILE A 25 -11.74 -9.47 5.69
N ASP A 26 -11.38 -10.75 5.71
CA ASP A 26 -11.18 -11.48 4.46
C ASP A 26 -12.51 -11.79 3.77
N CYS A 27 -12.65 -11.31 2.54
CA CYS A 27 -13.77 -11.62 1.66
C CYS A 27 -13.36 -12.59 0.54
N MET A 28 -12.13 -13.11 0.55
CA MET A 28 -11.60 -14.05 -0.43
C MET A 28 -12.20 -15.46 -0.24
N ASN A 29 -12.26 -16.21 -1.35
CA ASN A 29 -12.87 -17.54 -1.42
C ASN A 29 -12.09 -18.57 -0.60
N GLY A 30 -12.64 -19.03 0.53
CA GLY A 30 -12.09 -20.16 1.30
C GLY A 30 -12.43 -20.15 2.78
N THR A 31 -12.71 -18.98 3.35
CA THR A 31 -13.18 -18.86 4.73
C THR A 31 -14.51 -18.12 4.74
N SER A 32 -15.63 -18.84 4.75
CA SER A 32 -16.97 -18.24 4.94
C SER A 32 -17.15 -17.59 6.32
N LEU A 33 -16.08 -17.45 7.11
CA LEU A 33 -16.03 -16.91 8.46
C LEU A 33 -16.88 -15.65 8.56
N TRP A 34 -16.64 -14.65 7.72
CA TRP A 34 -17.29 -13.36 7.88
C TRP A 34 -18.61 -13.22 7.11
N SER A 35 -18.92 -14.14 6.18
CA SER A 35 -20.09 -14.02 5.30
C SER A 35 -21.43 -14.40 5.94
N ALA A 36 -21.42 -15.04 7.12
CA ALA A 36 -22.63 -15.58 7.76
C ALA A 36 -22.70 -15.34 9.28
N GLN A 37 -21.89 -14.43 9.82
CA GLN A 37 -21.84 -14.17 11.26
C GLN A 37 -22.50 -12.84 11.64
N ILE A 38 -23.17 -12.84 12.79
CA ILE A 38 -23.56 -11.61 13.47
C ILE A 38 -22.37 -11.19 14.33
N LEU A 39 -21.79 -10.06 14.00
CA LEU A 39 -20.63 -9.53 14.70
C LEU A 39 -21.04 -8.51 15.75
N PRO A 40 -20.38 -8.46 16.92
CA PRO A 40 -20.59 -7.38 17.87
C PRO A 40 -20.32 -6.01 17.23
N PRO A 41 -21.03 -4.95 17.66
CA PRO A 41 -20.74 -3.60 17.21
C PRO A 41 -19.25 -3.24 17.43
N ARG A 42 -18.62 -2.62 16.42
CA ARG A 42 -17.21 -2.18 16.46
C ARG A 42 -16.18 -3.30 16.67
N SER A 43 -16.52 -4.56 16.35
CA SER A 43 -15.54 -5.67 16.38
C SER A 43 -14.61 -5.73 15.16
N HIS A 44 -14.86 -4.90 14.15
CA HIS A 44 -14.12 -4.81 12.90
C HIS A 44 -14.22 -3.37 12.34
N GLY A 45 -13.47 -3.09 11.27
CA GLY A 45 -13.44 -1.76 10.66
C GLY A 45 -12.78 -0.73 11.57
N SER A 46 -13.11 0.55 11.39
CA SER A 46 -12.43 1.67 12.05
C SER A 46 -12.56 1.64 13.56
N GLY A 47 -13.63 1.03 14.11
CA GLY A 47 -13.82 0.86 15.54
C GLY A 47 -12.85 -0.13 16.21
N ALA A 48 -12.23 -1.03 15.44
CA ALA A 48 -11.28 -2.04 15.92
C ALA A 48 -9.87 -1.88 15.31
N ALA A 49 -9.69 -0.94 14.37
CA ALA A 49 -8.46 -0.79 13.61
C ALA A 49 -7.36 -0.08 14.42
N PRO A 50 -6.16 -0.67 14.58
CA PRO A 50 -5.01 0.02 15.18
C PRO A 50 -4.66 1.34 14.48
N LEU A 51 -4.83 1.40 13.16
CA LEU A 51 -4.60 2.64 12.41
C LEU A 51 -5.60 3.74 12.81
N ALA A 52 -6.86 3.39 13.06
CA ALA A 52 -7.87 4.37 13.47
C ALA A 52 -7.53 4.98 14.84
N GLU A 53 -7.02 4.19 15.77
CA GLU A 53 -6.54 4.67 17.07
C GLU A 53 -5.40 5.70 16.90
N ILE A 54 -4.44 5.42 16.02
CA ILE A 54 -3.34 6.34 15.70
C ILE A 54 -3.86 7.64 15.08
N LEU A 55 -4.83 7.54 14.16
CA LEU A 55 -5.43 8.71 13.50
C LEU A 55 -6.25 9.58 14.46
N VAL A 56 -6.96 8.97 15.40
CA VAL A 56 -7.79 9.69 16.39
C VAL A 56 -6.94 10.33 17.48
N SER A 57 -5.88 9.64 17.93
CA SER A 57 -4.94 10.17 18.93
C SER A 57 -4.04 11.30 18.40
N GLY A 58 -4.06 11.55 17.09
CA GLY A 58 -3.20 12.55 16.45
C GLY A 58 -1.74 12.12 16.32
N HIS A 59 -1.46 10.82 16.55
CA HIS A 59 -0.14 10.21 16.46
C HIS A 59 0.96 11.07 17.10
N GLU A 60 0.83 11.42 18.38
CA GLU A 60 1.83 12.24 19.10
C GLU A 60 2.16 13.58 18.42
N GLY A 61 1.24 14.13 17.62
CA GLY A 61 1.46 15.36 16.86
C GLY A 61 2.20 15.19 15.54
N TYR A 62 2.46 13.95 15.09
CA TYR A 62 3.09 13.67 13.78
C TYR A 62 2.16 13.86 12.58
N ILE A 63 0.85 14.01 12.81
CA ILE A 63 -0.16 14.25 11.77
C ILE A 63 -0.96 15.54 12.05
N PRO A 64 -0.28 16.68 12.33
CA PRO A 64 -0.94 17.89 12.83
C PRO A 64 -1.89 18.50 11.78
N ASP A 65 -1.61 18.24 10.50
CA ASP A 65 -2.32 18.83 9.37
C ASP A 65 -3.48 17.96 8.87
N VAL A 66 -3.68 16.75 9.42
CA VAL A 66 -4.81 15.90 9.01
C VAL A 66 -6.08 16.50 9.56
N THR A 67 -6.87 17.11 8.67
CA THR A 67 -8.14 17.72 9.04
C THR A 67 -9.13 16.66 9.51
N ARG A 68 -10.16 17.08 10.26
CA ARG A 68 -11.27 16.20 10.62
C ARG A 68 -11.88 15.51 9.38
N LYS A 69 -12.05 16.26 8.28
CA LYS A 69 -12.65 15.73 7.05
C LYS A 69 -11.78 14.62 6.44
N GLU A 70 -10.48 14.82 6.37
CA GLU A 70 -9.55 13.81 5.86
C GLU A 70 -9.50 12.59 6.77
N ARG A 71 -9.46 12.80 8.09
CA ARG A 71 -9.54 11.70 9.06
C ARG A 71 -10.83 10.89 8.89
N ASP A 72 -11.98 11.55 8.86
CA ASP A 72 -13.28 10.90 8.72
C ASP A 72 -13.36 10.13 7.37
N LEU A 73 -12.72 10.64 6.30
CA LEU A 73 -12.60 9.93 5.02
C LEU A 73 -11.72 8.67 5.13
N ILE A 74 -10.61 8.72 5.87
CA ILE A 74 -9.75 7.55 6.09
C ILE A 74 -10.50 6.50 6.95
N LEU A 75 -11.25 6.92 7.97
CA LEU A 75 -12.08 6.01 8.78
C LEU A 75 -13.17 5.35 7.93
N ALA A 76 -13.84 6.12 7.07
CA ALA A 76 -14.80 5.57 6.11
C ALA A 76 -14.14 4.58 5.14
N TRP A 77 -12.92 4.87 4.65
CA TRP A 77 -12.15 3.94 3.83
C TRP A 77 -11.86 2.63 4.57
N ILE A 78 -11.45 2.70 5.85
CA ILE A 78 -11.28 1.51 6.70
C ILE A 78 -12.60 0.72 6.81
N ASP A 79 -13.73 1.41 7.06
CA ASP A 79 -15.06 0.79 7.19
C ASP A 79 -15.54 0.14 5.88
N THR A 80 -15.04 0.58 4.74
CA THR A 80 -15.25 -0.10 3.44
C THR A 80 -14.30 -1.27 3.20
N ASN A 81 -13.73 -1.84 4.26
CA ASN A 81 -12.73 -2.92 4.20
C ASN A 81 -11.41 -2.52 3.53
N GLY A 82 -11.07 -1.22 3.59
CA GLY A 82 -9.86 -0.65 3.04
C GLY A 82 -9.69 -0.91 1.55
N LEU A 83 -10.78 -0.94 0.78
CA LEU A 83 -10.73 -1.24 -0.66
C LEU A 83 -9.95 -0.17 -1.44
N TYR A 84 -9.15 -0.62 -2.39
CA TYR A 84 -8.58 0.25 -3.42
C TYR A 84 -9.66 0.56 -4.46
N HIS A 85 -10.51 1.54 -4.18
CA HIS A 85 -11.43 2.10 -5.16
C HIS A 85 -10.67 3.02 -6.13
N GLY A 86 -9.91 2.43 -7.05
CA GLY A 86 -9.68 3.09 -8.32
C GLY A 86 -10.98 3.03 -9.14
N THR A 87 -11.14 3.93 -10.10
CA THR A 87 -12.13 3.83 -11.19
C THR A 87 -11.94 2.57 -12.07
N TRP A 88 -11.12 1.62 -11.63
CA TRP A 88 -10.45 0.57 -12.39
C TRP A 88 -9.62 1.11 -13.57
N ASP A 89 -9.43 2.43 -13.66
CA ASP A 89 -8.77 3.03 -14.80
C ASP A 89 -7.27 2.71 -14.85
N TYR A 90 -6.74 2.72 -16.06
CA TYR A 90 -5.34 2.47 -16.33
C TYR A 90 -4.64 3.79 -16.64
N SER A 91 -3.35 3.86 -16.31
CA SER A 91 -2.44 4.75 -17.03
C SER A 91 -1.75 3.96 -18.13
N GLN A 92 -1.14 4.66 -19.10
CA GLN A 92 -0.31 4.03 -20.12
C GLN A 92 0.85 3.18 -19.55
N HIS A 93 1.24 3.44 -18.30
CA HIS A 93 2.32 2.74 -17.60
C HIS A 93 1.82 1.56 -16.73
N GLY A 94 0.51 1.38 -16.63
CA GLY A 94 -0.13 0.28 -15.90
C GLY A 94 -0.13 0.47 -14.38
N CYS A 95 -0.24 -0.64 -13.66
CA CYS A 95 -0.42 -0.67 -12.21
C CYS A 95 0.89 -0.76 -11.39
N SER A 96 2.05 -0.82 -12.04
CA SER A 96 3.34 -1.04 -11.38
C SER A 96 4.40 -0.01 -11.74
N ILE A 97 5.26 0.32 -10.78
CA ILE A 97 6.45 1.14 -11.00
C ILE A 97 7.48 0.30 -11.75
N LYS A 98 7.68 0.57 -13.04
CA LYS A 98 8.55 -0.25 -13.91
C LYS A 98 10.01 -0.30 -13.45
N SER A 99 10.50 0.81 -12.90
CA SER A 99 11.86 0.94 -12.38
C SER A 99 12.11 0.26 -11.03
N TRP A 100 11.08 -0.31 -10.39
CA TRP A 100 11.18 -0.80 -9.02
C TRP A 100 12.26 -1.88 -8.83
N GLY A 101 12.35 -2.83 -9.76
CA GLY A 101 13.36 -3.90 -9.70
C GLY A 101 14.79 -3.36 -9.67
N ASP A 102 15.10 -2.38 -10.52
CA ASP A 102 16.42 -1.75 -10.57
C ASP A 102 16.74 -0.98 -9.28
N ILE A 103 15.75 -0.26 -8.73
CA ILE A 103 15.89 0.48 -7.46
C ILE A 103 16.21 -0.51 -6.33
N GLN A 104 15.45 -1.60 -6.25
CA GLN A 104 15.64 -2.64 -5.25
C GLN A 104 17.01 -3.31 -5.37
N GLN A 105 17.46 -3.59 -6.60
CA GLN A 105 18.79 -4.17 -6.84
C GLN A 105 19.91 -3.21 -6.41
N ALA A 106 19.82 -1.92 -6.78
CA ALA A 106 20.81 -0.91 -6.43
C ALA A 106 20.89 -0.70 -4.91
N LEU A 107 19.75 -0.58 -4.22
CA LEU A 107 19.72 -0.45 -2.77
C LEU A 107 20.26 -1.69 -2.07
N THR A 108 19.90 -2.90 -2.52
CA THR A 108 20.44 -4.14 -1.95
C THR A 108 21.96 -4.23 -2.12
N ALA A 109 22.49 -3.78 -3.26
CA ALA A 109 23.93 -3.73 -3.48
C ALA A 109 24.62 -2.75 -2.52
N GLU A 110 24.02 -1.57 -2.29
CA GLU A 110 24.56 -0.57 -1.37
C GLU A 110 24.45 -1.00 0.09
N MET A 111 23.34 -1.65 0.47
CA MET A 111 23.18 -2.28 1.80
C MET A 111 24.28 -3.31 2.08
N ARG A 112 24.71 -4.05 1.07
CA ARG A 112 25.81 -5.01 1.22
C ARG A 112 27.13 -4.30 1.48
N ARG A 113 27.41 -3.20 0.79
CA ARG A 113 28.64 -2.39 1.00
C ARG A 113 28.65 -1.74 2.38
N ALA A 114 27.50 -1.24 2.82
CA ALA A 114 27.31 -0.64 4.14
C ALA A 114 27.26 -1.66 5.30
N GLY A 115 27.44 -2.96 5.03
CA GLY A 115 27.40 -4.02 6.06
C GLY A 115 26.01 -4.41 6.56
N CYS A 116 24.93 -3.73 6.13
CA CYS A 116 23.55 -4.01 6.58
C CYS A 116 23.12 -5.46 6.33
N MET A 117 23.68 -6.13 5.32
CA MET A 117 23.33 -7.50 4.95
C MET A 117 23.89 -8.58 5.92
N GLN A 118 24.66 -8.19 6.93
CA GLN A 118 25.07 -9.12 7.99
C GLN A 118 23.87 -9.56 8.84
N CYS A 119 22.94 -8.63 9.09
CA CYS A 119 21.71 -8.85 9.87
C CYS A 119 20.46 -9.01 8.99
N HIS A 120 20.43 -8.35 7.83
CA HIS A 120 19.30 -8.35 6.91
C HIS A 120 19.53 -9.28 5.71
N HIS A 121 18.52 -10.06 5.33
CA HIS A 121 18.59 -10.99 4.19
C HIS A 121 17.96 -10.43 2.91
N ALA A 122 17.04 -9.47 3.04
CA ALA A 122 16.36 -8.80 1.95
C ALA A 122 15.83 -7.44 2.43
N MET A 123 15.55 -6.55 1.48
CA MET A 123 14.82 -5.30 1.71
C MET A 123 13.32 -5.52 1.47
N GLU A 124 12.49 -4.89 2.29
CA GLU A 124 11.04 -4.85 2.10
C GLU A 124 10.62 -3.52 1.44
N SER A 125 9.54 -3.55 0.65
CA SER A 125 9.10 -2.36 -0.11
C SER A 125 8.63 -1.21 0.75
N ASP A 126 8.19 -1.46 1.99
CA ASP A 126 7.79 -0.45 2.98
C ASP A 126 8.98 0.32 3.57
N TRP A 127 10.22 -0.06 3.26
CA TRP A 127 11.39 0.64 3.78
C TRP A 127 11.71 1.94 3.03
N ILE A 128 11.06 2.19 1.89
CA ILE A 128 11.37 3.31 0.99
C ILE A 128 10.23 4.31 0.94
N ASN A 129 10.54 5.57 1.24
CA ASN A 129 9.64 6.70 1.11
C ASN A 129 9.94 7.51 -0.16
N LEU A 130 9.19 7.29 -1.25
CA LEU A 130 9.42 8.02 -2.49
C LEU A 130 8.90 9.47 -2.44
N GLU A 131 7.92 9.78 -1.58
CA GLU A 131 7.42 11.16 -1.42
C GLU A 131 8.48 12.04 -0.74
N ARG A 132 9.05 11.52 0.34
CA ARG A 132 10.08 12.17 1.15
C ARG A 132 11.25 11.19 1.35
N PRO A 133 12.17 11.08 0.37
CA PRO A 133 13.29 10.12 0.36
C PRO A 133 14.06 9.98 1.67
N GLN A 134 14.36 11.11 2.32
CA GLN A 134 15.08 11.16 3.59
C GLN A 134 14.34 10.51 4.78
N PHE A 135 13.00 10.36 4.67
CA PHE A 135 12.20 9.65 5.68
C PHE A 135 12.17 8.12 5.49
N SER A 136 12.86 7.59 4.47
CA SER A 136 12.92 6.16 4.20
C SER A 136 13.53 5.40 5.37
N ARG A 137 12.88 4.33 5.82
CA ARG A 137 13.36 3.49 6.94
C ARG A 137 14.74 2.90 6.68
N ILE A 138 15.05 2.57 5.43
CA ILE A 138 16.39 2.08 5.03
C ILE A 138 17.51 3.07 5.36
N LEU A 139 17.21 4.37 5.41
CA LEU A 139 18.17 5.41 5.77
C LEU A 139 18.16 5.68 7.29
N ARG A 140 16.97 5.69 7.89
CA ARG A 140 16.77 6.13 9.29
C ARG A 140 17.11 5.06 10.32
N ALA A 141 16.81 3.79 10.03
CA ALA A 141 17.06 2.68 10.96
C ALA A 141 18.54 2.49 11.31
N PRO A 142 19.48 2.50 10.34
CA PRO A 142 20.93 2.43 10.59
C PRO A 142 21.59 3.76 11.00
N LEU A 143 20.84 4.86 11.06
CA LEU A 143 21.35 6.17 11.47
C LEU A 143 21.16 6.36 12.98
N ALA A 144 22.20 6.83 13.67
CA ALA A 144 22.17 7.16 15.09
C ALA A 144 21.08 8.20 15.41
N LYS A 145 20.45 8.09 16.58
CA LYS A 145 19.52 9.12 17.05
C LYS A 145 20.27 10.44 17.19
N GLY A 146 19.72 11.51 16.63
CA GLY A 146 20.31 12.84 16.67
C GLY A 146 19.24 13.93 16.85
N GLU A 147 19.68 15.14 17.18
CA GLU A 147 18.80 16.27 17.52
C GLU A 147 17.87 16.67 16.36
N GLU A 148 18.30 16.47 15.11
CA GLU A 148 17.49 16.74 13.92
C GLU A 148 16.37 15.70 13.67
N GLY A 149 16.30 14.60 14.44
CA GLY A 149 15.20 13.63 14.41
C GLY A 149 15.19 12.65 13.21
N TRP A 150 16.23 12.68 12.38
CA TRP A 150 16.33 11.79 11.21
C TRP A 150 16.63 10.34 11.58
N GLY A 151 17.59 10.09 12.46
CA GLY A 151 18.00 8.73 12.83
C GLY A 151 17.12 8.09 13.90
N LEU A 152 16.96 6.77 13.81
CA LEU A 152 16.12 5.99 14.73
C LEU A 152 16.90 4.94 15.52
N ALA A 153 18.13 4.58 15.11
CA ALA A 153 18.97 3.56 15.74
C ALA A 153 18.21 2.24 16.03
N LEU A 154 17.50 1.73 15.01
CA LEU A 154 16.64 0.53 15.12
C LEU A 154 17.37 -0.77 14.79
N CYS A 155 18.50 -0.71 14.10
CA CYS A 155 19.25 -1.91 13.75
C CYS A 155 19.89 -2.53 15.01
N ARG A 156 19.99 -3.86 15.03
CA ARG A 156 20.60 -4.67 16.09
C ARG A 156 21.53 -5.69 15.44
N ASP A 157 22.58 -6.10 16.14
CA ASP A 157 23.55 -7.10 15.66
C ASP A 157 22.98 -8.52 15.80
N GLN A 158 21.82 -8.73 15.19
CA GLN A 158 21.11 -9.99 15.25
C GLN A 158 20.31 -10.21 13.97
N LYS A 159 20.27 -11.47 13.54
CA LYS A 159 19.46 -11.86 12.40
C LYS A 159 17.99 -11.70 12.73
N LEU A 160 17.22 -11.15 11.79
CA LEU A 160 15.77 -11.04 11.92
C LEU A 160 15.17 -12.43 12.15
N HIS A 161 14.45 -12.60 13.26
CA HIS A 161 13.73 -13.84 13.54
C HIS A 161 12.68 -14.09 12.43
N PRO A 162 12.58 -15.32 11.85
CA PRO A 162 11.77 -15.56 10.64
C PRO A 162 10.30 -15.14 10.74
N GLN A 163 9.74 -15.18 11.94
CA GLN A 163 8.36 -14.81 12.26
C GLN A 163 8.11 -13.30 12.19
N HIS A 164 9.17 -12.47 12.19
CA HIS A 164 9.07 -11.01 12.04
C HIS A 164 9.13 -10.53 10.59
N ARG A 165 9.28 -11.44 9.62
CA ARG A 165 9.20 -11.08 8.18
C ARG A 165 7.79 -10.53 7.91
N ARG A 166 7.70 -9.27 7.47
CA ARG A 166 6.43 -8.54 7.38
C ARG A 166 5.69 -8.78 6.07
N ILE A 167 6.37 -9.19 5.00
CA ILE A 167 5.72 -9.35 3.68
C ILE A 167 4.93 -10.65 3.62
N ARG A 168 3.62 -10.55 3.81
CA ARG A 168 2.65 -11.62 3.61
C ARG A 168 1.27 -11.00 3.34
N ILE A 169 0.96 -10.61 2.09
CA ILE A 169 -0.46 -10.36 1.68
C ILE A 169 -1.35 -11.50 2.18
N LEU A 170 -0.76 -12.70 2.29
CA LEU A 170 -1.31 -13.90 2.87
C LEU A 170 -0.32 -14.47 3.88
N VAL A 171 -0.76 -14.77 5.11
CA VAL A 171 0.08 -15.25 6.23
C VAL A 171 0.86 -16.51 5.88
N THR A 172 0.49 -17.24 4.84
CA THR A 172 1.15 -18.48 4.39
C THR A 172 2.15 -18.26 3.25
N GLY A 173 2.22 -17.05 2.68
CA GLY A 173 3.04 -16.74 1.52
C GLY A 173 2.47 -17.24 0.18
N ALA A 174 1.29 -17.87 0.19
CA ALA A 174 0.61 -18.37 -1.01
C ALA A 174 -0.91 -18.17 -0.90
N TYR A 175 -1.57 -18.00 -2.05
CA TYR A 175 -3.02 -17.94 -2.14
C TYR A 175 -3.62 -19.34 -2.02
N ILE A 176 -4.20 -19.61 -0.86
CA ILE A 176 -4.84 -20.89 -0.54
C ILE A 176 -6.25 -20.87 -1.08
N HIS A 177 -6.53 -21.74 -2.05
CA HIS A 177 -7.87 -22.02 -2.52
C HIS A 177 -8.45 -23.20 -1.72
N GLY A 178 -9.65 -23.04 -1.14
CA GLY A 178 -10.39 -24.14 -0.52
C GLY A 178 -11.03 -23.76 0.81
N VAL A 179 -12.02 -24.55 1.24
CA VAL A 179 -12.61 -24.41 2.58
C VAL A 179 -11.62 -24.94 3.60
N THR A 180 -11.01 -24.05 4.37
CA THR A 180 -10.01 -24.38 5.39
C THR A 180 -10.58 -24.13 6.79
N PRO A 181 -10.36 -25.04 7.77
CA PRO A 181 -10.76 -24.83 9.16
C PRO A 181 -10.15 -23.55 9.76
N LEU A 182 -10.88 -22.90 10.67
CA LEU A 182 -10.45 -21.62 11.27
C LEU A 182 -9.18 -21.75 12.12
N GLU A 183 -8.97 -22.93 12.68
CA GLU A 183 -7.82 -23.28 13.50
C GLU A 183 -6.51 -23.16 12.73
N GLU A 184 -6.55 -23.33 11.40
CA GLU A 184 -5.38 -23.15 10.52
C GLU A 184 -5.01 -21.68 10.31
N PHE A 185 -5.91 -20.74 10.66
CA PHE A 185 -5.70 -19.29 10.56
C PHE A 185 -5.50 -18.60 11.92
N ARG A 186 -5.28 -19.39 12.99
CA ARG A 186 -5.02 -18.85 14.33
C ARG A 186 -3.83 -17.90 14.32
N VAL A 187 -3.93 -16.84 15.15
CA VAL A 187 -2.81 -15.92 15.40
C VAL A 187 -1.61 -16.75 15.89
N PRO A 188 -0.46 -16.75 15.19
CA PRO A 188 0.73 -17.38 15.70
C PRO A 188 1.26 -16.56 16.88
N ASP A 189 1.94 -17.23 17.81
CA ASP A 189 2.70 -16.52 18.83
C ASP A 189 3.89 -15.82 18.16
N ILE A 190 3.80 -14.50 18.01
CA ILE A 190 4.85 -13.67 17.43
C ILE A 190 5.59 -13.06 18.61
N PRO A 191 6.86 -13.44 18.86
CA PRO A 191 7.61 -12.86 19.96
C PRO A 191 7.72 -11.34 19.76
N ALA A 192 7.82 -10.60 20.86
CA ALA A 192 8.10 -9.16 20.78
C ALA A 192 9.42 -8.95 20.01
N PRO A 193 9.57 -7.86 19.24
CA PRO A 193 10.84 -7.53 18.62
C PRO A 193 11.90 -7.40 19.71
N ASP A 194 12.96 -8.19 19.61
CA ASP A 194 14.09 -8.05 20.51
C ASP A 194 14.80 -6.71 20.24
N SER A 195 14.67 -5.80 21.22
CA SER A 195 15.28 -4.48 21.20
C SER A 195 16.51 -4.37 22.09
N GLU A 196 16.88 -5.46 22.77
CA GLU A 196 18.02 -5.51 23.68
C GLU A 196 19.35 -5.38 22.91
N GLY A 197 20.39 -4.97 23.62
CA GLY A 197 21.72 -4.75 23.07
C GLY A 197 21.90 -3.38 22.40
N GLU A 198 23.17 -3.08 22.13
CA GLU A 198 23.56 -1.80 21.53
C GLU A 198 23.08 -1.70 20.06
N PRO A 199 22.52 -0.55 19.66
CA PRO A 199 22.15 -0.31 18.27
C PRO A 199 23.34 -0.40 17.32
N VAL A 200 23.14 -1.06 16.18
CA VAL A 200 24.10 -1.06 15.08
C VAL A 200 23.83 0.17 14.21
N VAL A 201 24.70 1.17 14.29
CA VAL A 201 24.54 2.47 13.63
C VAL A 201 25.66 2.72 12.61
N PRO A 202 25.67 2.04 11.45
CA PRO A 202 26.75 2.18 10.48
C PRO A 202 26.79 3.58 9.85
N PHE A 203 25.73 4.39 9.97
CA PHE A 203 25.74 5.79 9.52
C PHE A 203 25.91 6.71 10.73
N ALA A 204 27.05 7.42 10.76
CA ALA A 204 27.35 8.38 11.83
C ALA A 204 26.52 9.67 11.72
N SER A 205 26.21 10.09 10.49
CA SER A 205 25.35 11.24 10.19
C SER A 205 24.68 11.07 8.83
N ALA A 206 23.83 12.02 8.45
CA ALA A 206 23.29 12.08 7.10
C ALA A 206 24.37 12.35 6.04
N ASP A 207 25.57 12.79 6.40
CA ASP A 207 26.67 13.01 5.45
C ASP A 207 27.47 11.74 5.16
N ASP A 208 27.14 10.62 5.81
CA ASP A 208 27.77 9.34 5.55
C ASP A 208 27.65 8.95 4.06
N SER A 209 28.74 8.43 3.49
CA SER A 209 28.79 8.14 2.05
C SER A 209 27.78 7.08 1.62
N HIS A 210 27.52 6.07 2.47
CA HIS A 210 26.54 5.03 2.18
C HIS A 210 25.12 5.57 2.38
N TYR A 211 24.89 6.41 3.40
CA TYR A 211 23.63 7.13 3.56
C TYR A 211 23.30 7.95 2.30
N GLN A 212 24.23 8.79 1.83
CA GLN A 212 24.03 9.64 0.65
C GLN A 212 23.83 8.80 -0.62
N ALA A 213 24.62 7.73 -0.80
CA ALA A 213 24.44 6.83 -1.94
C ALA A 213 23.04 6.19 -1.97
N MET A 214 22.55 5.68 -0.83
CA MET A 214 21.20 5.13 -0.73
C MET A 214 20.13 6.20 -0.97
N LEU A 215 20.30 7.40 -0.38
CA LEU A 215 19.37 8.50 -0.57
C LEU A 215 19.27 8.93 -2.04
N ASP A 216 20.39 8.98 -2.75
CA ASP A 216 20.44 9.31 -4.16
C ASP A 216 19.79 8.23 -5.03
N ILE A 217 19.94 6.95 -4.69
CA ILE A 217 19.21 5.87 -5.34
C ILE A 217 17.69 6.03 -5.14
N VAL A 218 17.22 6.39 -3.93
CA VAL A 218 15.79 6.63 -3.67
C VAL A 218 15.29 7.87 -4.43
N ARG A 219 16.06 8.95 -4.46
CA ARG A 219 15.74 10.17 -5.22
C ARG A 219 15.66 9.90 -6.72
N ASP A 220 16.58 9.11 -7.26
CA ASP A 220 16.52 8.67 -8.65
C ASP A 220 15.30 7.80 -8.92
N GLY A 221 15.03 6.84 -8.03
CA GLY A 221 13.85 6.00 -8.07
C GLY A 221 12.56 6.82 -8.12
N ARG A 222 12.46 7.87 -7.29
CA ARG A 222 11.34 8.83 -7.30
C ARG A 222 11.22 9.51 -8.66
N ARG A 223 12.30 10.04 -9.23
CA ARG A 223 12.27 10.71 -10.55
C ARG A 223 11.75 9.75 -11.63
N ARG A 224 12.28 8.53 -11.69
CA ARG A 224 11.84 7.51 -12.66
C ARG A 224 10.38 7.11 -12.47
N ALA A 225 9.95 6.95 -11.22
CA ALA A 225 8.56 6.62 -10.90
C ALA A 225 7.61 7.75 -11.33
N LEU A 226 7.95 9.01 -11.07
CA LEU A 226 7.13 10.17 -11.47
C LEU A 226 7.15 10.43 -12.99
N ALA A 227 8.18 9.98 -13.71
CA ALA A 227 8.22 10.05 -15.17
C ALA A 227 7.31 9.00 -15.85
N ALA A 228 6.94 7.94 -15.14
CA ALA A 228 6.06 6.88 -15.63
C ALA A 228 5.07 6.44 -14.53
N PRO A 229 4.12 7.33 -14.14
CA PRO A 229 3.31 7.11 -12.96
C PRO A 229 2.26 6.01 -13.13
N ARG A 230 2.10 5.18 -12.09
CA ARG A 230 0.89 4.35 -11.88
C ARG A 230 -0.30 5.26 -11.55
N ILE A 231 -1.51 4.74 -11.67
CA ILE A 231 -2.77 5.51 -11.65
C ILE A 231 -2.98 6.42 -10.42
N ASP A 232 -2.48 6.04 -9.25
CA ASP A 232 -2.56 6.76 -7.97
C ASP A 232 -1.31 7.58 -7.65
N MET A 233 -0.37 7.68 -8.58
CA MET A 233 0.79 8.57 -8.44
C MET A 233 0.49 9.93 -9.09
N PRO A 234 1.03 11.04 -8.54
CA PRO A 234 0.86 12.35 -9.13
C PRO A 234 1.36 12.39 -10.57
N GLY A 235 0.63 13.10 -11.42
CA GLY A 235 0.90 13.18 -12.86
C GLY A 235 0.38 12.00 -13.67
N ALA A 236 -0.29 11.02 -13.07
CA ALA A 236 -0.93 9.95 -13.81
C ALA A 236 -2.07 10.46 -14.69
N GLU A 237 -1.99 10.16 -15.99
CA GLU A 237 -3.09 10.38 -16.92
C GLU A 237 -4.00 9.16 -16.95
N ILE A 238 -5.26 9.38 -16.56
CA ILE A 238 -6.29 8.35 -16.42
C ILE A 238 -6.88 8.04 -17.80
N GLN A 239 -6.72 6.80 -18.27
CA GLN A 239 -7.38 6.28 -19.46
C GLN A 239 -8.67 5.56 -19.07
N SER A 240 -9.75 6.35 -18.98
CA SER A 240 -11.06 5.89 -18.51
C SER A 240 -11.53 4.61 -19.21
N GLY A 241 -11.89 3.59 -18.44
CA GLY A 241 -12.51 2.36 -18.94
C GLY A 241 -11.63 1.47 -19.83
N LEU A 242 -10.32 1.73 -19.95
CA LEU A 242 -9.43 0.87 -20.75
C LEU A 242 -9.38 -0.57 -20.21
N CYS A 243 -9.39 -0.75 -18.89
CA CYS A 243 -9.40 -2.06 -18.24
C CYS A 243 -10.61 -2.95 -18.60
N ARG A 244 -11.72 -2.35 -19.04
CA ARG A 244 -12.96 -3.04 -19.44
C ARG A 244 -13.05 -3.21 -20.96
N ARG A 245 -12.16 -2.55 -21.72
CA ARG A 245 -12.07 -2.63 -23.17
C ARG A 245 -11.17 -3.80 -23.57
N PHE A 246 -11.64 -5.03 -23.33
CA PHE A 246 -10.99 -6.24 -23.85
C PHE A 246 -11.01 -6.29 -25.38
N VAL A 247 -12.05 -5.69 -25.98
CA VAL A 247 -12.21 -5.46 -27.41
C VAL A 247 -12.57 -4.00 -27.59
N GLU A 248 -11.84 -3.29 -28.45
CA GLU A 248 -12.25 -1.92 -28.80
C GLU A 248 -13.60 -1.98 -29.51
N PRO A 249 -14.63 -1.28 -29.02
CA PRO A 249 -15.88 -1.19 -29.75
C PRO A 249 -15.62 -0.48 -31.07
N SER A 250 -15.98 -1.11 -32.18
CA SER A 250 -15.94 -0.45 -33.48
C SER A 250 -16.93 0.71 -33.46
N LEU A 251 -16.41 1.93 -33.39
CA LEU A 251 -17.25 3.11 -33.56
C LEU A 251 -17.64 3.23 -35.04
N PRO A 252 -18.91 3.47 -35.35
CA PRO A 252 -19.32 3.70 -36.73
C PRO A 252 -18.66 4.97 -37.25
N VAL A 253 -18.27 4.97 -38.53
CA VAL A 253 -17.65 6.13 -39.21
C VAL A 253 -18.53 7.40 -39.11
N ARG A 254 -19.86 7.22 -38.94
CA ARG A 254 -20.79 8.27 -38.57
C ARG A 254 -21.60 7.86 -37.36
N LEU A 255 -21.68 8.74 -36.37
CA LEU A 255 -22.54 8.55 -35.21
C LEU A 255 -24.02 8.47 -35.66
N PRO A 256 -24.83 7.60 -35.05
CA PRO A 256 -26.26 7.53 -35.34
C PRO A 256 -26.92 8.86 -34.97
N PRO A 257 -27.93 9.31 -35.75
CA PRO A 257 -28.60 10.57 -35.48
C PRO A 257 -29.34 10.51 -34.13
N LEU A 258 -29.05 11.48 -33.26
CA LEU A 258 -29.80 11.70 -32.03
C LEU A 258 -31.17 12.29 -32.38
N ARG A 259 -32.24 11.61 -31.95
CA ARG A 259 -33.61 12.11 -32.04
C ARG A 259 -34.05 12.54 -30.66
N ALA A 260 -34.43 13.81 -30.54
CA ALA A 260 -35.07 14.35 -29.35
C ALA A 260 -36.56 14.54 -29.64
N GLN A 261 -37.41 14.05 -28.74
CA GLN A 261 -38.85 14.26 -28.79
C GLN A 261 -39.34 14.66 -27.40
N VAL A 262 -40.32 15.54 -27.34
CA VAL A 262 -41.01 15.88 -26.10
C VAL A 262 -42.27 15.03 -26.05
N ASP A 263 -42.47 14.29 -24.97
CA ASP A 263 -43.69 13.49 -24.80
C ASP A 263 -44.86 14.33 -24.24
N ALA A 264 -46.00 13.67 -24.04
CA ALA A 264 -47.22 14.31 -23.54
C ALA A 264 -47.07 14.88 -22.12
N GLU A 265 -46.05 14.46 -21.38
CA GLU A 265 -45.76 14.87 -19.99
C GLU A 265 -44.65 15.93 -19.93
N SER A 266 -44.26 16.49 -21.08
CA SER A 266 -43.16 17.46 -21.23
C SER A 266 -41.78 16.89 -20.86
N VAL A 267 -41.61 15.57 -20.91
CA VAL A 267 -40.31 14.92 -20.73
C VAL A 267 -39.59 14.85 -22.08
N VAL A 268 -38.30 15.20 -22.09
CA VAL A 268 -37.44 15.08 -23.28
C VAL A 268 -36.93 13.65 -23.38
N CYS A 269 -37.44 12.91 -24.35
CA CYS A 269 -36.98 11.58 -24.72
C CYS A 269 -35.90 11.67 -25.79
N LEU A 270 -34.71 11.13 -25.48
CA LEU A 270 -33.59 11.01 -26.39
C LEU A 270 -33.50 9.56 -26.90
N SER A 271 -33.40 9.38 -28.22
CA SER A 271 -33.24 8.06 -28.85
C SER A 271 -32.22 8.10 -29.97
N TRP A 272 -31.48 7.01 -30.15
CA TRP A 272 -30.52 6.80 -31.24
C TRP A 272 -30.40 5.31 -31.56
N GLU A 273 -30.04 4.96 -32.79
CA GLU A 273 -29.73 3.56 -33.16
C GLU A 273 -28.52 3.09 -32.34
N ARG A 274 -28.56 1.86 -31.84
CA ARG A 274 -27.49 1.30 -31.00
C ARG A 274 -26.16 1.35 -31.76
N SER A 275 -25.16 2.05 -31.22
CA SER A 275 -23.90 2.33 -31.91
C SER A 275 -22.99 1.11 -32.05
N THR A 276 -23.27 0.02 -31.34
CA THR A 276 -22.57 -1.25 -31.46
C THR A 276 -23.53 -2.35 -31.94
N ARG A 277 -23.19 -3.01 -33.06
CA ARG A 277 -23.78 -4.29 -33.43
C ARG A 277 -22.91 -5.37 -32.79
N ALA A 278 -23.48 -6.13 -31.86
CA ALA A 278 -22.82 -7.27 -31.24
C ALA A 278 -22.58 -8.38 -32.28
#